data_AF-A0A2V9BIV5-F1
#
_entry.id   AF-A0A2V9BIV5-F1
#
_cell.length_a   1.000
_cell.length_b   1.000
_cell.length_c   1.000
_cell.angle_alpha   90.00
_cell.angle_beta   90.00
_cell.angle_gamma   90.00
#
_symmetry.space_group_name_H-M   'P 1'
#
loop_
_entity.id
_entity.type
_entity.pdbx_description
1 polymer ?
#
loop_
_entity_poly.entity_id
_entity_poly.type
_entity_poly.pdbx_seq_one_letter_code
_entity_poly.pdbx_strand_id
1 'polypeptide(L)'
;MKAVLALILIYVGTFLVAIQGASNTSVEASQGGRQASSAIDPAKEKDIRSLLELVGARDTIQESASAATEQYRQKFGEASANSDRAQAFRNAYLAEFQKKFDADAVTGQLVGIYDKHFTDDEIRGLMEFYGSPLGQKVAAEMPKISREAQVTARTASNQAARLAWQDLRVEYPNAGENVRGNGSRRHAVVASTQSKPVETQQVLADSQQP
;
A
#
# COMPACT_ATOMS: atom_id res chain seq x y z
N MET A 1 -35.00 -1.38 19.43
CA MET A 1 -34.25 -0.86 18.25
C MET A 1 -32.85 -0.36 18.63
N LYS A 2 -32.06 -1.14 19.39
CA LYS A 2 -30.68 -0.76 19.78
C LYS A 2 -29.60 -1.72 19.23
N ALA A 3 -30.04 -2.77 18.54
CA ALA A 3 -29.15 -3.84 18.05
C ALA A 3 -28.72 -3.66 16.58
N VAL A 4 -29.31 -2.72 15.83
CA VAL A 4 -29.00 -2.53 14.40
C VAL A 4 -27.80 -1.60 14.19
N LEU A 5 -27.57 -0.64 15.09
CA LEU A 5 -26.42 0.28 15.02
C LEU A 5 -25.07 -0.40 15.32
N ALA A 6 -25.08 -1.56 16.01
CA ALA A 6 -23.86 -2.32 16.28
C ALA A 6 -23.38 -3.15 15.07
N LEU A 7 -24.24 -3.39 14.07
CA LEU A 7 -23.90 -4.20 12.89
C LEU A 7 -23.18 -3.39 11.79
N ILE A 8 -23.37 -2.07 11.75
CA ILE A 8 -22.76 -1.20 10.72
C ILE A 8 -21.26 -0.94 11.01
N LEU A 9 -20.86 -0.88 12.28
CA LEU A 9 -19.45 -0.68 12.66
C LEU A 9 -18.58 -1.94 12.49
N ILE A 10 -19.19 -3.12 12.44
CA ILE A 10 -18.47 -4.40 12.22
C ILE A 10 -18.23 -4.66 10.72
N TYR A 11 -19.00 -4.03 9.83
CA TYR A 11 -18.94 -4.31 8.39
C TYR A 11 -17.86 -3.51 7.63
N VAL A 12 -17.40 -2.38 8.16
CA VAL A 12 -16.32 -1.59 7.53
C VAL A 12 -14.93 -2.16 7.85
N GLY A 13 -14.78 -2.89 8.96
CA GLY A 13 -13.50 -3.46 9.40
C GLY A 13 -13.12 -4.81 8.78
N THR A 14 -14.05 -5.51 8.12
CA THR A 14 -13.83 -6.87 7.60
C THR A 14 -13.66 -6.94 6.07
N PHE A 15 -13.78 -5.83 5.34
CA PHE A 15 -13.81 -5.86 3.87
C PHE A 15 -12.44 -5.71 3.17
N LEU A 16 -11.30 -5.74 3.86
CA LEU A 16 -9.98 -5.65 3.20
C LEU A 16 -9.05 -6.86 3.37
N VAL A 17 -9.55 -8.02 3.82
CA VAL A 17 -8.66 -9.20 4.04
C VAL A 17 -9.04 -10.48 3.28
N ALA A 18 -10.14 -10.56 2.53
CA ALA A 18 -10.41 -11.80 1.80
C ALA A 18 -11.25 -11.61 0.54
N ILE A 19 -10.61 -11.39 -0.63
CA ILE A 19 -10.87 -12.11 -1.90
C ILE A 19 -9.65 -11.92 -2.84
N GLN A 20 -8.66 -12.79 -2.74
CA GLN A 20 -7.92 -13.25 -3.93
C GLN A 20 -8.27 -14.73 -4.09
N GLY A 21 -9.08 -15.05 -5.09
CA GLY A 21 -9.41 -16.44 -5.46
C GLY A 21 -10.81 -16.91 -5.10
N ALA A 22 -11.83 -16.40 -5.78
CA ALA A 22 -13.02 -17.17 -6.11
C ALA A 22 -13.68 -16.58 -7.36
N SER A 23 -13.71 -17.38 -8.41
CA SER A 23 -14.21 -17.07 -9.74
C SER A 23 -15.73 -16.85 -9.73
N ASN A 24 -16.17 -15.83 -10.46
CA ASN A 24 -17.46 -15.68 -11.15
C ASN A 24 -18.69 -16.33 -10.50
N THR A 25 -19.49 -15.54 -9.81
CA THR A 25 -20.95 -15.74 -9.79
C THR A 25 -21.62 -14.41 -10.00
N SER A 26 -22.06 -14.19 -11.24
CA SER A 26 -22.92 -13.09 -11.65
C SER A 26 -24.29 -13.26 -11.00
N VAL A 27 -24.63 -12.36 -10.07
CA VAL A 27 -26.03 -12.12 -9.72
C VAL A 27 -26.52 -10.99 -10.61
N GLU A 28 -27.23 -11.39 -11.66
CA GLU A 28 -27.91 -10.52 -12.60
C GLU A 28 -29.41 -10.51 -12.24
N ALA A 29 -29.93 -9.34 -11.87
CA ALA A 29 -31.31 -8.84 -11.96
C ALA A 29 -31.51 -7.77 -10.87
N SER A 30 -31.49 -6.49 -11.19
CA SER A 30 -32.60 -5.88 -11.92
C SER A 30 -32.12 -4.69 -12.75
N GLN A 31 -32.37 -4.73 -14.06
CA GLN A 31 -32.36 -3.53 -14.89
C GLN A 31 -33.72 -2.83 -14.77
N GLY A 32 -33.70 -1.52 -14.52
CA GLY A 32 -34.91 -0.70 -14.64
C GLY A 32 -34.88 0.60 -13.84
N GLY A 33 -33.99 1.53 -14.17
CA GLY A 33 -34.08 2.90 -13.65
C GLY A 33 -32.79 3.69 -13.81
N ARG A 34 -32.69 4.46 -14.90
CA ARG A 34 -31.78 5.60 -15.15
C ARG A 34 -30.40 5.52 -14.48
N GLN A 35 -29.39 5.30 -15.30
CA GLN A 35 -28.11 6.01 -15.16
C GLN A 35 -28.39 7.52 -15.27
N ALA A 36 -28.88 8.10 -14.18
CA ALA A 36 -28.50 9.45 -13.83
C ALA A 36 -27.25 9.26 -12.98
N SER A 37 -26.14 9.84 -13.41
CA SER A 37 -25.15 10.32 -12.46
C SER A 37 -25.90 11.34 -11.60
N SER A 38 -26.65 10.87 -10.60
CA SER A 38 -27.35 11.75 -9.69
C SER A 38 -26.25 12.51 -8.99
N ALA A 39 -26.11 13.78 -9.34
CA ALA A 39 -25.33 14.70 -8.53
C ALA A 39 -25.79 14.50 -7.09
N ILE A 40 -24.83 14.32 -6.19
CA ILE A 40 -25.10 14.11 -4.77
C ILE A 40 -25.99 15.26 -4.30
N ASP A 41 -27.01 14.95 -3.50
CA ASP A 41 -27.85 16.01 -2.93
C ASP A 41 -26.96 16.98 -2.13
N PRO A 42 -27.01 18.30 -2.38
CA PRO A 42 -26.09 19.24 -1.74
C PRO A 42 -26.18 19.26 -0.21
N ALA A 43 -27.34 18.97 0.37
CA ALA A 43 -27.52 18.87 1.81
C ALA A 43 -26.82 17.62 2.35
N LYS A 44 -27.06 16.47 1.72
CA LYS A 44 -26.39 15.22 2.07
C LYS A 44 -24.87 15.31 1.90
N GLU A 45 -24.40 15.95 0.82
CA GLU A 45 -22.96 16.18 0.58
C GLU A 45 -22.32 16.94 1.75
N LYS A 46 -22.98 18.02 2.19
CA LYS A 46 -22.52 18.83 3.32
C LYS A 46 -22.49 18.02 4.61
N ASP A 47 -23.53 17.24 4.88
CA ASP A 47 -23.62 16.42 6.09
C ASP A 47 -22.55 15.32 6.11
N ILE A 48 -22.29 14.67 4.97
CA ILE A 48 -21.18 13.71 4.84
C ILE A 48 -19.84 14.40 5.09
N ARG A 49 -19.60 15.60 4.55
CA ARG A 49 -18.36 16.35 4.81
C ARG A 49 -18.20 16.65 6.30
N SER A 50 -19.25 17.10 6.97
CA SER A 50 -19.24 17.34 8.41
C SER A 50 -18.99 16.06 9.22
N LEU A 51 -19.58 14.94 8.82
CA LEU A 51 -19.30 13.63 9.42
C LEU A 51 -17.82 13.24 9.27
N LEU A 52 -17.25 13.40 8.07
CA LEU A 52 -15.85 13.09 7.79
C LEU A 52 -14.89 13.95 8.62
N GLU A 53 -15.21 15.23 8.82
CA GLU A 53 -14.47 16.11 9.73
C GLU A 53 -14.56 15.64 11.18
N LEU A 54 -15.74 15.27 11.64
CA LEU A 54 -15.99 14.84 13.02
C LEU A 54 -15.29 13.53 13.39
N VAL A 55 -15.14 12.62 12.43
CA VAL A 55 -14.40 11.37 12.63
C VAL A 55 -12.88 11.51 12.38
N GLY A 56 -12.39 12.71 12.04
CA GLY A 56 -10.96 12.95 11.81
C GLY A 56 -10.42 12.37 10.50
N ALA A 57 -11.24 12.29 9.45
CA ALA A 57 -10.83 11.73 8.17
C ALA A 57 -9.69 12.55 7.53
N ARG A 58 -9.72 13.88 7.64
CA ARG A 58 -8.65 14.75 7.11
C ARG A 58 -7.29 14.44 7.73
N ASP A 59 -7.23 14.34 9.05
CA ASP A 59 -6.00 14.01 9.78
C ASP A 59 -5.50 12.63 9.35
N THR A 60 -6.40 11.66 9.21
CA THR A 60 -6.09 10.30 8.75
C THR A 60 -5.53 10.29 7.33
N ILE A 61 -6.09 11.10 6.41
CA ILE A 61 -5.62 11.25 5.03
C ILE A 61 -4.21 11.85 5.02
N GLN A 62 -3.95 12.87 5.84
CA GLN A 62 -2.64 13.51 5.96
C GLN A 62 -1.58 12.58 6.59
N GLU A 63 -1.95 11.84 7.64
CA GLU A 63 -1.08 10.85 8.28
C GLU A 63 -0.73 9.74 7.29
N SER A 64 -1.71 9.26 6.52
CA SER A 64 -1.51 8.23 5.49
C SER A 64 -0.61 8.72 4.36
N ALA A 65 -0.79 9.97 3.91
CA ALA A 65 0.06 10.59 2.91
C ALA A 65 1.51 10.72 3.41
N SER A 66 1.69 11.14 4.65
CA SER A 66 2.99 11.22 5.31
C SER A 66 3.65 9.83 5.41
N ALA A 67 2.91 8.82 5.87
CA ALA A 67 3.39 7.45 5.96
C ALA A 67 3.79 6.87 4.59
N ALA A 68 3.05 7.18 3.52
CA ALA A 68 3.38 6.76 2.17
C ALA A 68 4.72 7.36 1.68
N THR A 69 4.96 8.64 1.94
CA THR A 69 6.25 9.28 1.60
C THR A 69 7.40 8.74 2.44
N GLU A 70 7.16 8.45 3.71
CA GLU A 70 8.14 7.87 4.62
C GLU A 70 8.53 6.45 4.21
N GLN A 71 7.57 5.63 3.79
CA GLN A 71 7.85 4.30 3.24
C GLN A 71 8.72 4.39 1.97
N TYR A 72 8.47 5.38 1.12
CA TYR A 72 9.31 5.63 -0.05
C TYR A 72 10.73 6.05 0.37
N ARG A 73 10.84 6.94 1.37
CA ARG A 73 12.12 7.35 1.96
C ARG A 73 12.95 6.15 2.43
N GLN A 74 12.32 5.20 3.13
CA GLN A 74 12.97 4.00 3.64
C GLN A 74 13.45 3.08 2.51
N LYS A 75 12.60 2.82 1.50
CA LYS A 75 12.97 2.00 0.34
C LYS A 75 14.12 2.57 -0.49
N PHE A 76 14.21 3.89 -0.61
CA PHE A 76 15.30 4.58 -1.31
C PHE A 76 16.53 4.88 -0.43
N GLY A 77 16.39 4.71 0.89
CA GLY A 77 17.48 4.89 1.86
C GLY A 77 18.53 3.79 1.78
N GLU A 78 18.14 2.54 1.56
CA GLU A 78 19.08 1.41 1.64
C GLU A 78 20.10 1.36 0.49
N ALA A 79 19.77 1.93 -0.68
CA ALA A 79 20.66 1.94 -1.85
C ALA A 79 21.54 3.20 -1.98
N SER A 80 21.22 4.30 -1.27
CA SER A 80 21.83 5.62 -1.51
C SER A 80 21.90 6.55 -0.30
N ALA A 81 21.71 6.07 0.93
CA ALA A 81 21.58 6.90 2.14
C ALA A 81 22.71 7.93 2.38
N ASN A 82 23.94 7.66 1.93
CA ASN A 82 25.13 8.39 2.36
C ASN A 82 25.62 9.49 1.38
N SER A 83 24.82 9.87 0.38
CA SER A 83 25.17 10.97 -0.54
C SER A 83 24.28 12.20 -0.31
N ASP A 84 24.88 13.39 -0.28
CA ASP A 84 24.17 14.68 -0.26
C ASP A 84 23.16 14.79 -1.41
N ARG A 85 23.49 14.21 -2.57
CA ARG A 85 22.58 14.16 -3.73
C ARG A 85 21.32 13.34 -3.45
N ALA A 86 21.45 12.25 -2.71
CA ALA A 86 20.33 11.41 -2.33
C ALA A 86 19.44 12.08 -1.28
N GLN A 87 20.02 12.81 -0.33
CA GLN A 87 19.26 13.66 0.60
C GLN A 87 18.50 14.76 -0.14
N ALA A 88 19.16 15.48 -1.05
CA ALA A 88 18.55 16.52 -1.86
C ALA A 88 17.38 15.99 -2.71
N PHE A 89 17.56 14.82 -3.34
CA PHE A 89 16.50 14.16 -4.09
C PHE A 89 15.30 13.78 -3.22
N ARG A 90 15.51 13.23 -2.02
CA ARG A 90 14.43 12.88 -1.08
C ARG A 90 13.63 14.11 -0.66
N ASN A 91 14.32 15.20 -0.31
CA ASN A 91 13.65 16.45 0.07
C ASN A 91 12.87 17.04 -1.10
N ALA A 92 13.44 17.02 -2.32
CA ALA A 92 12.75 17.46 -3.53
C ALA A 92 11.52 16.59 -3.83
N TYR A 93 11.61 15.27 -3.65
CA TYR A 93 10.48 14.36 -3.80
C TYR A 93 9.36 14.66 -2.81
N LEU A 94 9.68 14.86 -1.53
CA LEU A 94 8.67 15.20 -0.51
C LEU A 94 7.97 16.52 -0.85
N ALA A 95 8.73 17.54 -1.24
CA ALA A 95 8.17 18.83 -1.65
C ALA A 95 7.27 18.71 -2.89
N GLU A 96 7.68 17.93 -3.91
CA GLU A 96 6.87 17.68 -5.09
C GLU A 96 5.62 16.84 -4.79
N PHE A 97 5.72 15.86 -3.90
CA PHE A 97 4.56 15.10 -3.43
C PHE A 97 3.55 16.02 -2.73
N GLN A 98 4.00 16.87 -1.80
CA GLN A 98 3.13 17.80 -1.08
C GLN A 98 2.42 18.79 -2.02
N LYS A 99 3.09 19.23 -3.10
CA LYS A 99 2.45 20.09 -4.11
C LYS A 99 1.39 19.37 -4.94
N LYS A 100 1.54 18.07 -5.16
CA LYS A 100 0.67 17.26 -6.02
C LYS A 100 -0.45 16.56 -5.25
N PHE A 101 -0.27 16.36 -3.95
CA PHE A 101 -1.23 15.70 -3.10
C PHE A 101 -2.36 16.67 -2.71
N ASP A 102 -3.57 16.34 -3.14
CA ASP A 102 -4.77 17.11 -2.84
C ASP A 102 -5.65 16.33 -1.86
N ALA A 103 -5.61 16.72 -0.59
CA ALA A 103 -6.43 16.12 0.46
C ALA A 103 -7.94 16.39 0.26
N ASP A 104 -8.30 17.50 -0.38
CA ASP A 104 -9.69 17.85 -0.63
C ASP A 104 -10.28 17.01 -1.77
N ALA A 105 -9.48 16.69 -2.80
CA ALA A 105 -9.86 15.73 -3.82
C ALA A 105 -10.14 14.34 -3.23
N VAL A 106 -9.27 13.85 -2.33
CA VAL A 106 -9.48 12.58 -1.63
C VAL A 106 -10.75 12.64 -0.78
N THR A 107 -10.97 13.75 -0.06
CA THR A 107 -12.18 13.98 0.72
C THR A 107 -13.43 13.95 -0.17
N GLY A 108 -13.40 14.56 -1.35
CA GLY A 108 -14.49 14.50 -2.33
C GLY A 108 -14.79 13.08 -2.81
N GLN A 109 -13.77 12.25 -3.00
CA GLN A 109 -13.98 10.83 -3.32
C GLN A 109 -14.63 10.07 -2.15
N LEU A 110 -14.20 10.34 -0.91
CA LEU A 110 -14.83 9.75 0.28
C LEU A 110 -16.30 10.15 0.39
N VAL A 111 -16.65 11.39 0.06
CA VAL A 111 -18.04 11.84 0.06
C VAL A 111 -18.89 11.00 -0.88
N GLY A 112 -18.42 10.76 -2.12
CA GLY A 112 -19.14 9.90 -3.07
C GLY A 112 -19.24 8.44 -2.61
N ILE A 113 -18.24 7.93 -1.88
CA ILE A 113 -18.31 6.58 -1.30
C ILE A 113 -19.39 6.53 -0.20
N TYR A 114 -19.43 7.49 0.71
CA TYR A 114 -20.44 7.54 1.76
C TYR A 114 -21.85 7.74 1.19
N ASP A 115 -22.01 8.60 0.20
CA ASP A 115 -23.30 8.83 -0.47
C ASP A 115 -23.89 7.53 -1.06
N LYS A 116 -23.03 6.69 -1.64
CA LYS A 116 -23.41 5.40 -2.22
C LYS A 116 -23.84 4.38 -1.16
N HIS A 117 -23.29 4.45 0.06
CA HIS A 117 -23.44 3.41 1.07
C HIS A 117 -24.43 3.76 2.18
N PHE A 118 -24.71 5.04 2.41
CA PHE A 118 -25.60 5.50 3.46
C PHE A 118 -26.71 6.36 2.88
N THR A 119 -27.91 6.23 3.44
CA THR A 119 -29.01 7.15 3.22
C THR A 119 -28.77 8.47 3.97
N ASP A 120 -29.51 9.52 3.60
CA ASP A 120 -29.40 10.82 4.26
C ASP A 120 -29.74 10.74 5.77
N ASP A 121 -30.80 10.00 6.12
CA ASP A 121 -31.21 9.74 7.50
C ASP A 121 -30.10 9.03 8.31
N GLU A 122 -29.40 8.08 7.69
CA GLU A 122 -28.28 7.37 8.33
C GLU A 122 -27.07 8.28 8.52
N ILE A 123 -26.75 9.15 7.56
CA ILE A 123 -25.69 10.15 7.70
C ILE A 123 -26.01 11.10 8.86
N ARG A 124 -27.25 11.60 8.96
CA ARG A 124 -27.69 12.44 10.08
C ARG A 124 -27.60 11.70 11.41
N GLY A 125 -28.02 10.44 11.47
CA GLY A 125 -27.88 9.60 12.66
C GLY A 125 -26.42 9.35 13.07
N LEU A 126 -25.52 9.18 12.10
CA LEU A 126 -24.08 9.06 12.36
C LEU A 126 -23.51 10.38 12.90
N MET A 127 -23.90 11.52 12.35
CA MET A 127 -23.50 12.84 12.86
C MET A 127 -23.97 13.06 14.30
N GLU A 128 -25.21 12.71 14.63
CA GLU A 128 -25.73 12.78 16.00
C GLU A 128 -24.90 11.91 16.95
N PHE A 129 -24.62 10.66 16.54
CA PHE A 129 -23.80 9.76 17.35
C PHE A 129 -22.40 10.32 17.58
N TYR A 130 -21.67 10.63 16.51
CA TYR A 130 -20.30 11.14 16.61
C TYR A 130 -20.22 12.53 17.25
N GLY A 131 -21.32 13.29 17.29
CA GLY A 131 -21.42 14.56 18.00
C GLY A 131 -21.60 14.39 19.52
N SER A 132 -22.01 13.21 19.98
CA SER A 132 -22.17 12.91 21.40
C SER A 132 -20.81 12.72 22.11
N PRO A 133 -20.73 12.89 23.45
CA PRO A 133 -19.48 12.65 24.19
C PRO A 133 -18.91 11.24 23.99
N LEU A 134 -19.78 10.23 23.88
CA LEU A 134 -19.36 8.86 23.61
C LEU A 134 -18.84 8.71 22.17
N GLY A 135 -19.54 9.27 21.18
CA GLY A 135 -19.13 9.19 19.78
C GLY A 135 -17.80 9.90 19.51
N GLN A 136 -17.56 11.06 20.13
CA GLN A 136 -16.28 11.75 20.08
C GLN A 136 -15.15 10.90 20.67
N LYS A 137 -15.39 10.24 21.82
CA LYS A 137 -14.43 9.30 22.40
C LYS A 137 -14.16 8.13 21.46
N VAL A 138 -15.19 7.58 20.82
CA VAL A 138 -15.04 6.51 19.83
C VAL A 138 -14.19 7.00 18.65
N ALA A 139 -14.47 8.16 18.07
CA ALA A 139 -13.68 8.72 16.97
C ALA A 139 -12.20 8.89 17.34
N ALA A 140 -11.90 9.32 18.57
CA ALA A 140 -10.52 9.51 19.03
C ALA A 140 -9.79 8.20 19.38
N GLU A 141 -10.49 7.19 19.92
CA GLU A 141 -9.88 5.94 20.40
C GLU A 141 -9.84 4.84 19.34
N MET A 142 -10.77 4.80 18.40
CA MET A 142 -10.81 3.74 17.36
C MET A 142 -9.51 3.65 16.54
N PRO A 143 -8.89 4.75 16.08
CA PRO A 143 -7.61 4.67 15.39
C PRO A 143 -6.48 4.09 16.27
N LYS A 144 -6.47 4.39 17.58
CA LYS A 144 -5.47 3.86 18.52
C LYS A 144 -5.66 2.36 18.72
N ILE A 145 -6.89 1.94 18.98
CA ILE A 145 -7.26 0.52 19.13
C ILE A 145 -6.91 -0.26 17.85
N SER A 146 -7.20 0.30 16.67
CA SER A 146 -6.83 -0.31 15.39
C SER A 146 -5.31 -0.51 15.26
N ARG A 147 -4.50 0.49 15.63
CA ARG A 147 -3.04 0.36 15.64
C ARG A 147 -2.54 -0.71 16.60
N GLU A 148 -3.07 -0.77 17.82
CA GLU A 148 -2.71 -1.79 18.81
C GLU A 148 -3.10 -3.21 18.34
N ALA A 149 -4.28 -3.35 17.74
CA ALA A 149 -4.74 -4.60 17.15
C ALA A 149 -3.82 -5.06 16.00
N GLN A 150 -3.39 -4.14 15.13
CA GLN A 150 -2.43 -4.45 14.06
C GLN A 150 -1.08 -4.93 14.60
N VAL A 151 -0.56 -4.30 15.65
CA VAL A 151 0.70 -4.74 16.30
C VAL A 151 0.54 -6.14 16.90
N THR A 152 -0.58 -6.40 17.55
CA THR A 152 -0.91 -7.71 18.11
C THR A 152 -0.97 -8.78 17.03
N ALA A 153 -1.67 -8.50 15.92
CA ALA A 153 -1.78 -9.42 14.78
C ALA A 153 -0.43 -9.71 14.11
N ARG A 154 0.42 -8.70 13.93
CA ARG A 154 1.78 -8.87 13.39
C ARG A 154 2.64 -9.74 14.31
N THR A 155 2.54 -9.53 15.62
CA THR A 155 3.30 -10.30 16.62
C THR A 155 2.91 -11.77 16.58
N ALA A 156 1.60 -12.07 16.60
CA ALA A 156 1.10 -13.44 16.48
C ALA A 156 1.54 -14.10 15.16
N SER A 157 1.41 -13.37 14.04
CA SER A 157 1.82 -13.86 12.71
C SER A 157 3.31 -14.20 12.67
N ASN A 158 4.17 -13.34 13.22
CA ASN A 158 5.62 -13.56 13.26
C ASN A 158 5.99 -14.78 14.14
N GLN A 159 5.28 -14.98 15.24
CA GLN A 159 5.47 -16.15 16.09
C GLN A 159 5.07 -17.43 15.36
N ALA A 160 3.90 -17.44 14.71
CA ALA A 160 3.44 -18.58 13.93
C ALA A 160 4.42 -18.91 12.78
N ALA A 161 4.88 -17.91 12.04
CA ALA A 161 5.87 -18.10 10.98
C ALA A 161 7.19 -18.69 11.50
N ARG A 162 7.65 -18.26 12.69
CA ARG A 162 8.86 -18.79 13.33
C ARG A 162 8.71 -20.27 13.69
N LEU A 163 7.58 -20.64 14.29
CA LEU A 163 7.29 -22.03 14.67
C LEU A 163 7.19 -22.92 13.42
N ALA A 164 6.43 -22.50 12.41
CA ALA A 164 6.33 -23.21 11.13
C ALA A 164 7.70 -23.43 10.48
N TRP A 165 8.57 -22.42 10.50
CA TRP A 165 9.93 -22.54 9.97
C TRP A 165 10.80 -23.52 10.77
N GLN A 166 10.62 -23.58 12.09
CA GLN A 166 11.32 -24.53 12.96
C GLN A 166 10.91 -25.97 12.66
N ASP A 167 9.61 -26.22 12.55
CA ASP A 167 9.06 -27.55 12.26
C ASP A 167 9.49 -28.03 10.87
N LEU A 168 9.38 -27.17 9.86
CA LEU A 168 9.80 -27.50 8.50
C LEU A 168 11.30 -27.74 8.37
N ARG A 169 12.14 -27.08 9.17
CA ARG A 169 13.58 -27.37 9.19
C ARG A 169 13.92 -28.76 9.75
N VAL A 170 13.10 -29.26 10.67
CA VAL A 170 13.25 -30.63 11.22
C VAL A 170 12.83 -31.64 10.16
N GLU A 171 11.73 -31.37 9.46
CA GLU A 171 11.18 -32.25 8.43
C GLU A 171 12.02 -32.25 7.12
N TYR A 172 12.59 -31.09 6.76
CA TYR A 172 13.35 -30.87 5.52
C TYR A 172 14.74 -30.26 5.80
N PRO A 173 15.69 -31.04 6.37
CA PRO A 173 16.99 -30.53 6.80
C PRO A 173 17.83 -29.89 5.68
N ASN A 174 17.60 -30.25 4.41
CA ASN A 174 18.37 -29.77 3.25
C ASN A 174 17.63 -28.70 2.40
N ALA A 175 16.39 -28.33 2.74
CA ALA A 175 15.61 -27.39 1.93
C ALA A 175 16.14 -25.94 1.98
N GLY A 176 16.87 -25.57 3.05
CA GLY A 176 17.44 -24.24 3.24
C GLY A 176 18.79 -23.99 2.52
N GLU A 177 19.45 -25.03 2.02
CA GLU A 177 20.79 -24.92 1.43
C GLU A 177 20.78 -24.23 0.04
N ASN A 178 19.70 -24.41 -0.72
CA ASN A 178 19.58 -23.90 -2.09
C ASN A 178 19.20 -22.42 -2.19
N VAL A 179 18.74 -21.79 -1.09
CA VAL A 179 18.29 -20.38 -1.10
C VAL A 179 19.48 -19.40 -1.05
N ARG A 180 20.65 -19.82 -0.54
CA ARG A 180 21.87 -18.99 -0.52
C ARG A 180 22.73 -19.07 -1.79
N GLY A 181 22.40 -19.95 -2.74
CA GLY A 181 23.26 -20.27 -3.88
C GLY A 181 23.03 -19.48 -5.19
N ASN A 182 21.92 -18.73 -5.32
CA ASN A 182 21.52 -18.18 -6.63
C ASN A 182 22.01 -16.74 -6.92
N GLY A 183 22.68 -16.09 -5.96
CA GLY A 183 23.19 -14.72 -6.14
C GLY A 183 24.58 -14.62 -6.79
N SER A 184 25.40 -15.67 -6.74
CA SER A 184 26.83 -15.57 -7.04
C SER A 184 27.28 -16.26 -8.33
N ARG A 185 26.38 -16.88 -9.10
CA ARG A 185 26.74 -17.64 -10.33
C ARG A 185 26.57 -16.89 -11.66
N ARG A 186 26.27 -15.58 -11.65
CA ARG A 186 26.10 -14.80 -12.89
C ARG A 186 27.33 -14.02 -13.37
N HIS A 187 28.47 -14.03 -12.65
CA HIS A 187 29.66 -13.24 -13.04
C HIS A 187 30.88 -14.02 -13.54
N ALA A 188 30.81 -15.34 -13.75
CA ALA A 188 31.97 -16.13 -14.16
C ALA A 188 32.04 -16.52 -15.66
N VAL A 189 31.18 -15.96 -16.54
CA VAL A 189 31.12 -16.39 -17.97
C VAL A 189 31.48 -15.29 -18.98
N VAL A 190 31.96 -14.11 -18.55
CA VAL A 190 32.31 -13.01 -19.49
C VAL A 190 33.78 -12.56 -19.41
N ALA A 191 34.68 -13.45 -18.95
CA ALA A 191 36.13 -13.16 -18.91
C ALA A 191 36.94 -14.27 -19.59
N SER A 192 36.57 -14.66 -20.80
CA SER A 192 37.41 -15.51 -21.66
C SER A 192 37.05 -15.39 -23.14
N THR A 193 36.81 -14.17 -23.63
CA THR A 193 36.81 -13.92 -25.08
C THR A 193 37.43 -12.55 -25.37
N GLN A 194 38.35 -12.50 -26.34
CA GLN A 194 39.08 -11.33 -26.88
C GLN A 194 40.25 -10.82 -26.00
N SER A 195 41.51 -10.73 -26.45
CA SER A 195 41.98 -10.36 -27.80
C SER A 195 43.44 -10.84 -28.03
N LYS A 196 43.73 -11.47 -29.18
CA LYS A 196 45.08 -11.47 -29.78
C LYS A 196 45.12 -10.35 -30.83
N PRO A 197 46.14 -9.48 -30.88
CA PRO A 197 46.32 -8.59 -32.02
C PRO A 197 47.18 -9.27 -33.09
N VAL A 198 46.58 -9.47 -34.26
CA VAL A 198 47.24 -9.40 -35.57
C VAL A 198 47.27 -7.88 -35.87
N GLU A 199 48.40 -7.24 -36.18
CA GLU A 199 48.95 -7.10 -37.53
C GLU A 199 50.16 -6.14 -37.44
N THR A 200 51.25 -6.37 -38.18
CA THR A 200 51.87 -5.35 -39.06
C THR A 200 52.94 -6.05 -39.91
N GLN A 201 52.64 -6.09 -41.19
CA GLN A 201 53.50 -6.50 -42.28
C GLN A 201 54.53 -5.40 -42.56
N GLN A 202 55.82 -5.70 -42.55
CA GLN A 202 56.82 -4.87 -43.20
C GLN A 202 58.00 -5.71 -43.75
N VAL A 203 57.87 -5.98 -45.04
CA VAL A 203 58.88 -6.21 -46.10
C VAL A 203 60.34 -6.06 -45.68
N LEU A 204 61.17 -7.10 -45.91
CA LEU A 204 62.45 -6.97 -46.62
C LEU A 204 62.99 -8.33 -47.13
N ALA A 205 63.10 -8.41 -48.46
CA ALA A 205 64.16 -9.02 -49.26
C ALA A 205 64.72 -10.43 -48.93
N ASP A 206 64.39 -11.36 -49.84
CA ASP A 206 65.35 -12.01 -50.77
C ASP A 206 66.30 -13.13 -50.27
N SER A 207 66.46 -14.10 -51.18
CA SER A 207 67.54 -15.09 -51.32
C SER A 207 67.45 -16.47 -50.64
N GLN A 208 67.19 -17.44 -51.53
CA GLN A 208 67.94 -18.69 -51.76
C GLN A 208 67.53 -19.99 -51.04
N GLN A 209 66.81 -20.78 -51.85
CA GLN A 209 66.90 -22.23 -52.10
C GLN A 209 68.35 -22.78 -52.15
N PRO A 210 68.58 -24.11 -52.06
CA PRO A 210 67.94 -25.16 -52.88
C PRO A 210 67.04 -26.15 -52.13
#